data_AF-A0A3N5EGV4-F1
#
_entry.id   AF-A0A3N5EGV4-F1
#
_cell.length_a   1.000
_cell.length_b   1.000
_cell.length_c   1.000
_cell.angle_alpha   90.00
_cell.angle_beta   90.00
_cell.angle_gamma   90.00
#
_symmetry.space_group_name_H-M   'P 1'
#
loop_
_entity.id
_entity.type
_entity.pdbx_description
1 polymer ?
#
loop_
_entity_poly.entity_id
_entity_poly.type
_entity_poly.pdbx_seq_one_letter_code
_entity_poly.pdbx_strand_id
1 'polypeptide(L)'
;EIIWLQEEPQNMGAWSFMQERLRKDLRDGQTLRYIGREAAASPATGSLKLHQRNQEQILKAAVGGSRAEKEDTGNEEHREEL
;
A
#
# COMPACT_ATOMS: atom_id res chain seq x y z
N GLU A 1 -10.40 9.00 3.54
CA GLU A 1 -9.01 8.51 3.46
C GLU A 1 -8.27 9.31 2.40
N ILE A 2 -7.05 9.74 2.69
CA ILE A 2 -6.12 10.41 1.78
C ILE A 2 -4.97 9.45 1.54
N ILE A 3 -4.58 9.29 0.28
CA ILE A 3 -3.50 8.40 -0.13
C ILE A 3 -2.35 9.24 -0.70
N TRP A 4 -1.15 9.07 -0.15
CA TRP A 4 0.08 9.55 -0.77
C TRP A 4 0.70 8.42 -1.57
N LEU A 5 0.88 8.64 -2.88
CA LEU A 5 1.50 7.68 -3.78
C LEU A 5 2.85 8.23 -4.27
N GLN A 6 3.90 7.42 -4.16
CA GLN A 6 5.20 7.71 -4.80
C GLN A 6 5.90 6.45 -5.30
N GLU A 7 6.71 6.59 -6.34
CA GLU A 7 7.49 5.49 -6.89
C GLU A 7 8.78 5.24 -6.09
N GLU A 8 9.33 6.26 -5.44
CA GLU A 8 10.56 6.15 -4.66
C GLU A 8 10.37 5.38 -3.34
N PRO A 9 11.46 4.80 -2.78
CA PRO A 9 11.46 4.27 -1.41
C PRO A 9 10.95 5.29 -0.39
N GLN A 10 10.30 4.82 0.68
CA GLN A 10 9.71 5.67 1.71
C GLN A 10 10.69 6.66 2.38
N ASN A 11 11.96 6.27 2.50
CA ASN A 11 13.05 7.11 3.03
C ASN A 11 13.64 8.06 1.97
N MET A 12 13.10 8.06 0.75
CA MET A 12 13.48 8.90 -0.37
C MET A 12 12.27 9.69 -0.87
N GLY A 13 12.51 10.62 -1.80
CA GLY A 13 11.48 11.47 -2.36
C GLY A 13 10.92 12.47 -1.33
N ALA A 14 9.68 12.91 -1.55
CA ALA A 14 9.07 13.98 -0.77
C ALA A 14 8.28 13.48 0.46
N TRP A 15 8.03 12.18 0.59
CA TRP A 15 7.20 11.64 1.67
C TRP A 15 7.71 12.02 3.07
N SER A 16 9.01 11.89 3.34
CA SER A 16 9.60 12.21 4.64
C SER A 16 9.40 13.68 5.05
N PHE A 17 9.33 14.58 4.07
CA PHE A 17 9.07 16.01 4.29
C PHE A 17 7.57 16.34 4.38
N MET A 18 6.75 15.68 3.57
CA MET A 18 5.32 16.01 3.41
C MET A 18 4.42 15.33 4.43
N GLN A 19 4.78 14.13 4.91
CA GLN A 19 3.94 13.33 5.81
C GLN A 19 3.47 14.13 7.03
N GLU A 20 4.37 14.87 7.68
CA GLU A 20 4.06 15.64 8.88
C GLU A 20 3.15 16.83 8.57
N ARG A 21 3.34 17.49 7.44
CA ARG A 21 2.51 18.62 6.98
C ARG A 21 1.10 18.14 6.67
N LEU A 22 1.00 17.08 5.89
CA LEU A 22 -0.28 16.48 5.51
C LEU A 22 -1.07 16.00 6.72
N ARG A 23 -0.40 15.42 7.72
CA ARG A 23 -1.05 15.00 8.98
C ARG A 23 -1.65 16.16 9.76
N LYS A 24 -0.98 17.32 9.77
CA LYS A 24 -1.48 18.54 10.44
C LYS A 24 -2.71 19.13 9.74
N ASP A 25 -2.78 18.96 8.43
CA ASP A 25 -3.87 19.49 7.61
C ASP A 25 -5.05 18.52 7.45
N LEU A 26 -4.99 17.33 8.07
CA LEU A 26 -6.11 16.38 8.08
C LEU A 26 -7.29 16.95 8.86
N ARG A 27 -8.50 16.83 8.29
CA ARG A 27 -9.75 17.09 9.00
C ARG A 27 -10.14 15.89 9.85
N ASP A 28 -11.01 16.12 10.83
CA ASP A 28 -11.56 15.05 11.67
C ASP A 28 -12.16 13.92 10.81
N GLY A 29 -11.81 12.68 11.17
CA GLY A 29 -12.21 11.48 10.44
C GLY A 29 -11.42 11.20 9.15
N GLN A 30 -10.47 12.06 8.76
CA GLN A 30 -9.54 11.76 7.66
C GLN A 30 -8.31 11.00 8.17
N THR A 31 -7.85 10.05 7.37
CA THR A 31 -6.63 9.27 7.60
C THR A 31 -5.69 9.45 6.42
N LEU A 32 -4.38 9.40 6.66
CA LEU A 32 -3.35 9.45 5.63
C LEU A 32 -2.67 8.09 5.51
N ARG A 33 -2.75 7.46 4.32
CA ARG A 33 -2.10 6.19 3.99
C ARG A 33 -1.00 6.42 2.95
N TYR A 34 0.14 5.77 3.15
CA TYR A 34 1.24 5.76 2.18
C TYR A 34 1.14 4.54 1.26
N ILE A 35 1.37 4.76 -0.03
CA ILE A 35 1.54 3.70 -1.03
C ILE A 35 2.82 4.02 -1.81
N GLY A 36 3.80 3.14 -1.71
CA GLY A 36 5.06 3.29 -2.41
C GLY A 36 6.01 2.17 -2.01
N ARG A 37 7.26 2.27 -2.44
CA ARG A 37 8.28 1.28 -2.07
C ARG A 37 8.64 1.42 -0.59
N GLU A 38 8.90 0.29 0.07
CA GLU A 38 9.51 0.29 1.39
C GLU A 38 10.89 0.98 1.37
N ALA A 39 11.34 1.43 2.54
CA ALA A 39 12.63 2.08 2.67
C ALA A 39 13.75 1.16 2.16
N ALA A 40 14.65 1.73 1.35
CA ALA A 40 15.76 1.00 0.76
C ALA A 40 17.04 1.84 0.82
N ALA A 41 18.18 1.16 0.96
CA ALA A 41 19.50 1.81 0.95
C ALA A 41 19.94 2.25 -0.45
N SER A 42 19.38 1.66 -1.51
CA SER A 42 19.67 2.01 -2.91
C SER A 42 18.40 2.46 -3.64
N PRO A 43 18.46 3.55 -4.44
CA PRO A 43 17.32 4.06 -5.19
C PRO A 43 16.78 3.07 -6.23
N ALA A 44 17.67 2.30 -6.87
CA ALA A 44 17.31 1.31 -7.87
C ALA A 44 17.77 -0.08 -7.43
N THR A 45 16.84 -1.03 -7.43
CA THR A 45 17.20 -2.44 -7.45
C THR A 45 17.83 -2.72 -8.80
N GLY A 46 19.10 -3.14 -8.86
CA GLY A 46 19.83 -3.38 -10.12
C GLY A 46 19.25 -4.49 -11.02
N SER A 47 18.06 -5.00 -10.71
CA SER A 47 17.31 -6.00 -11.48
C SER A 47 16.01 -5.38 -12.01
N LEU A 48 15.88 -5.36 -13.35
CA LEU A 48 14.69 -4.89 -14.06
C LEU A 48 13.43 -5.66 -13.64
N LYS A 49 13.56 -6.98 -13.39
CA LYS A 49 12.46 -7.84 -12.95
C LYS A 49 11.92 -7.43 -11.58
N LEU A 50 12.80 -7.01 -10.68
CA LEU A 50 12.39 -6.53 -9.35
C LEU A 50 11.73 -5.15 -9.44
N HIS A 51 12.22 -4.29 -10.34
CA HIS A 51 11.60 -3.00 -10.59
C HIS A 51 10.17 -3.14 -11.14
N GLN A 52 9.96 -4.01 -12.14
CA GLN A 52 8.62 -4.29 -12.70
C GLN A 52 7.65 -4.82 -11.62
N ARG A 53 8.11 -5.75 -10.78
CA ARG A 53 7.30 -6.29 -9.67
C ARG A 53 6.93 -5.22 -8.65
N ASN A 54 7.85 -4.32 -8.32
CA ASN A 54 7.57 -3.20 -7.41
C ASN A 54 6.52 -2.26 -8.02
N GLN A 55 6.62 -1.96 -9.31
CA GLN A 55 5.66 -1.11 -10.01
C GLN A 55 4.24 -1.72 -10.01
N GLU A 56 4.14 -3.03 -10.29
CA GLU A 56 2.87 -3.76 -10.23
C GLU A 56 2.26 -3.75 -8.82
N GLN A 57 3.08 -3.87 -7.78
CA GLN A 57 2.62 -3.80 -6.38
C GLN A 57 2.06 -2.42 -6.02
N ILE A 58 2.74 -1.34 -6.44
CA ILE A 58 2.27 0.03 -6.22
C ILE A 58 0.92 0.25 -6.92
N LEU A 59 0.81 -0.16 -8.19
CA LEU A 59 -0.44 -0.04 -8.97
C LEU A 59 -1.57 -0.85 -8.34
N LYS A 60 -1.30 -2.09 -7.91
CA LYS A 60 -2.30 -2.93 -7.25
C LYS A 60 -2.77 -2.32 -5.93
N ALA A 61 -1.86 -1.76 -5.13
CA ALA A 61 -2.21 -1.10 -3.87
C ALA A 61 -3.00 0.20 -4.08
N ALA A 62 -2.71 0.93 -5.17
CA ALA A 62 -3.37 2.19 -5.52
C ALA A 62 -4.79 1.98 -6.06
N VAL A 63 -4.98 0.99 -6.95
CA VAL A 63 -6.26 0.75 -7.66
C VAL A 63 -7.14 -0.29 -6.95
N GLY A 64 -6.55 -1.21 -6.18
CA GLY A 64 -7.27 -2.27 -5.45
C GLY A 64 -8.19 -1.77 -4.32
N GLY A 65 -8.24 -0.46 -4.05
CA GLY A 65 -9.20 0.15 -3.13
C GLY A 65 -10.61 0.32 -3.71
N SER A 66 -10.82 0.08 -5.01
CA SER A 66 -12.16 0.05 -5.60
C SER A 66 -12.81 -1.32 -5.37
N ARG A 67 -13.45 -1.49 -4.20
CA ARG A 67 -14.39 -2.59 -3.89
C ARG A 67 -13.83 -3.99 -4.15
N ALA A 68 -12.89 -4.45 -3.33
CA ALA A 68 -12.62 -5.87 -3.21
C ALA A 68 -13.84 -6.53 -2.55
N GLU A 69 -14.57 -7.32 -3.32
CA GLU A 69 -15.65 -8.19 -2.87
C GLU A 69 -15.16 -9.05 -1.70
N LYS A 70 -15.97 -9.09 -0.64
CA LYS A 70 -15.82 -10.11 0.41
C LYS A 70 -16.20 -11.44 -0.23
N GLU A 71 -15.23 -12.18 -0.73
CA GLU A 71 -15.43 -13.61 -0.98
C GLU A 71 -15.50 -14.30 0.39
N ASP A 72 -16.75 -14.51 0.79
CA ASP A 72 -17.21 -15.49 1.76
C ASP A 72 -16.75 -16.88 1.28
N THR A 73 -15.77 -17.46 1.96
CA THR A 73 -15.56 -18.91 1.89
C THR A 73 -15.93 -19.47 3.25
N GLY A 74 -17.20 -19.86 3.36
CA GLY A 74 -17.70 -20.65 4.45
C GLY A 74 -16.86 -21.91 4.61
N ASN A 75 -16.29 -22.09 5.81
CA ASN A 75 -15.73 -23.35 6.21
C ASN A 75 -16.82 -24.15 6.92
N GLU A 76 -17.64 -24.82 6.13
CA GLU A 76 -18.48 -25.92 6.59
C GLU A 76 -17.64 -27.19 6.61
N GLU A 77 -17.08 -27.51 7.78
CA GLU A 77 -16.72 -28.88 8.15
C GLU A 77 -17.18 -29.12 9.60
N HIS A 78 -18.49 -29.32 9.77
CA HIS A 78 -19.05 -30.02 10.93
C HIS A 78 -19.85 -31.24 10.42
N ARG A 79 -19.10 -32.31 10.15
CA ARG A 79 -19.52 -33.70 9.93
C ARG A 79 -18.46 -34.53 10.67
N GLU A 80 -18.72 -35.42 11.60
CA GLU A 80 -19.87 -36.24 11.94
C GLU A 80 -19.86 -36.56 13.44
N GLU A 81 -21.05 -36.77 14.00
CA GLU A 81 -21.29 -37.50 15.24
C GLU A 81 -20.79 -38.95 15.11
N LEU A 82 -20.05 -39.44 16.11
CA LEU A 82 -20.18 -40.78 16.73
C LEU A 82 -19.57 -40.74 18.13
#